data_AF-A0A2V8K1L3-F1
#
_entry.id   AF-A0A2V8K1L3-F1
#
_cell.length_a   1.000
_cell.length_b   1.000
_cell.length_c   1.000
_cell.angle_alpha   90.00
_cell.angle_beta   90.00
_cell.angle_gamma   90.00
#
_symmetry.space_group_name_H-M   'P 1'
#
loop_
_entity.id
_entity.type
_entity.pdbx_description
1 polymer ?
#
loop_
_entity_poly.entity_id
_entity_poly.type
_entity_poly.pdbx_seq_one_letter_code
_entity_poly.pdbx_strand_id
1 'polypeptide(L)'
;MSQPVEERLQKMGEYVADYLRPDGTAPQIGDADNGRLHPLSARSAADHSYLPLLIAEEFDRPDLRIKSGDPEVLWWIGATPKTQFNHSRASAAYGNKSFFILGAQRSCVYVSAASVGMRGFGSHSHNDVLSFEYWANGYAWLIDPGTYVYTADPPARNYFRSTESHNTVRVDGQEINPFSPTRLFQMSDCARVKLHQWTSTPESDYLDIEHSGYTRLSSPVIHRRRFEFDKRKNLLTVRDTFEGNGPHFFEWFFHLAPEVRFQRNDSKFTLQAGDEMALLDIGSINGNIQLQPGLYSPSYGVRQQSTLIVVQVQGSPKLEGTFTISAR
;
A
#
# COMPACT_ATOMS: atom_id res chain seq x y z
N MET A 1 -3.43 -25.41 22.37
CA MET A 1 -2.17 -24.98 21.72
C MET A 1 -1.30 -24.39 22.83
N SER A 2 -0.05 -23.93 22.62
CA SER A 2 0.63 -23.22 23.73
C SER A 2 0.15 -21.77 23.78
N GLN A 3 0.03 -21.20 24.98
CA GLN A 3 -0.43 -19.81 25.16
C GLN A 3 0.32 -18.79 24.27
N PRO A 4 1.66 -18.86 24.11
CA PRO A 4 2.38 -17.93 23.23
C PRO A 4 2.01 -18.04 21.75
N VAL A 5 1.56 -19.22 21.30
CA VAL A 5 1.13 -19.42 19.91
C VAL A 5 -0.29 -18.87 19.74
N GLU A 6 -1.19 -19.11 20.70
CA GLU A 6 -2.56 -18.57 20.69
C GLU A 6 -2.56 -17.03 20.68
N GLU A 7 -1.73 -16.41 21.52
CA GLU A 7 -1.57 -14.95 21.54
C GLU A 7 -1.04 -14.38 20.21
N ARG A 8 -0.15 -15.12 19.52
CA ARG A 8 0.36 -14.70 18.21
C ARG A 8 -0.69 -14.83 17.12
N LEU A 9 -1.49 -15.90 17.12
CA LEU A 9 -2.58 -16.06 16.15
C LEU A 9 -3.62 -14.95 16.31
N GLN A 10 -4.00 -14.60 17.54
CA GLN A 10 -4.91 -13.48 17.77
C GLN A 10 -4.37 -12.15 17.23
N LYS A 11 -3.08 -11.87 17.46
CA LYS A 11 -2.41 -10.68 16.89
C LYS A 11 -2.35 -10.68 15.36
N MET A 12 -2.23 -11.86 14.73
CA MET A 12 -2.34 -11.97 13.27
C MET A 12 -3.76 -11.61 12.81
N GLY A 13 -4.78 -12.04 13.55
CA GLY A 13 -6.18 -11.67 13.28
C GLY A 13 -6.44 -10.18 13.41
N GLU A 14 -5.90 -9.54 14.45
CA GLU A 14 -5.93 -8.08 14.62
C GLU A 14 -5.30 -7.36 13.43
N TYR A 15 -4.10 -7.76 13.02
CA TYR A 15 -3.45 -7.17 11.85
C TYR A 15 -4.29 -7.31 10.57
N VAL A 16 -4.84 -8.50 10.33
CA VAL A 16 -5.67 -8.74 9.14
C VAL A 16 -6.96 -7.94 9.19
N ALA A 17 -7.64 -7.88 10.33
CA ALA A 17 -8.85 -7.08 10.49
C ALA A 17 -8.59 -5.59 10.17
N ASP A 18 -7.46 -5.05 10.64
CA ASP A 18 -7.15 -3.63 10.49
C ASP A 18 -6.69 -3.25 9.08
N TYR A 19 -5.92 -4.08 8.37
CA TYR A 19 -5.48 -3.73 7.01
C TYR A 19 -6.56 -3.91 5.95
N LEU A 20 -7.57 -4.75 6.21
CA LEU A 20 -8.62 -5.05 5.25
C LEU A 20 -9.46 -3.82 4.96
N ARG A 21 -9.71 -3.54 3.68
CA ARG A 21 -10.69 -2.54 3.22
C ARG A 21 -12.12 -2.94 3.65
N PRO A 22 -13.12 -2.03 3.68
CA PRO A 22 -14.49 -2.38 4.11
C PRO A 22 -15.19 -3.40 3.23
N ASP A 23 -14.76 -3.52 1.98
CA ASP A 23 -15.20 -4.58 1.06
C ASP A 23 -14.56 -5.95 1.37
N GLY A 24 -13.71 -6.06 2.39
CA GLY A 24 -13.02 -7.28 2.79
C GLY A 24 -11.77 -7.59 1.97
N THR A 25 -11.33 -6.70 1.08
CA THR A 25 -10.13 -6.89 0.26
C THR A 25 -8.86 -6.34 0.93
N ALA A 26 -7.76 -7.03 0.74
CA ALA A 26 -6.43 -6.66 1.21
C ALA A 26 -5.75 -5.64 0.27
N PRO A 27 -4.83 -4.81 0.79
CA PRO A 27 -3.87 -4.11 -0.06
C PRO A 27 -2.93 -5.12 -0.73
N GLN A 28 -2.37 -4.77 -1.89
CA GLN A 28 -1.55 -5.68 -2.70
C GLN A 28 -0.04 -5.45 -2.58
N ILE A 29 0.42 -4.91 -1.45
CA ILE A 29 1.83 -4.57 -1.23
C ILE A 29 2.70 -5.83 -1.08
N GLY A 30 3.81 -5.84 -1.82
CA GLY A 30 4.74 -6.96 -1.90
C GLY A 30 4.25 -8.09 -2.80
N ASP A 31 4.70 -9.32 -2.53
CA ASP A 31 4.21 -10.49 -3.26
C ASP A 31 2.86 -11.01 -2.70
N ALA A 32 1.80 -10.91 -3.50
CA ALA A 32 0.50 -11.56 -3.33
C ALA A 32 0.30 -12.59 -4.45
N ASP A 33 0.39 -13.88 -4.12
CA ASP A 33 0.41 -14.99 -5.09
C ASP A 33 -0.84 -15.90 -5.03
N ASN A 34 -1.92 -15.40 -4.45
CA ASN A 34 -3.16 -16.15 -4.18
C ASN A 34 -2.96 -17.34 -3.22
N GLY A 35 -1.84 -17.40 -2.49
CA GLY A 35 -1.49 -18.51 -1.62
C GLY A 35 -2.56 -18.81 -0.58
N ARG A 36 -3.24 -19.95 -0.74
CA ARG A 36 -4.16 -20.53 0.25
C ARG A 36 -3.89 -22.02 0.36
N LEU A 37 -3.73 -22.52 1.59
CA LEU A 37 -3.43 -23.94 1.83
C LEU A 37 -4.61 -24.82 1.37
N HIS A 38 -5.82 -24.49 1.82
CA HIS A 38 -7.06 -25.17 1.45
C HIS A 38 -8.14 -24.13 1.12
N PRO A 39 -8.41 -23.84 -0.17
CA PRO A 39 -9.45 -22.90 -0.56
C PRO A 39 -10.83 -23.58 -0.47
N LEU A 40 -11.49 -23.47 0.70
CA LEU A 40 -12.78 -24.14 0.95
C LEU A 40 -13.99 -23.32 0.48
N SER A 41 -13.76 -22.07 0.07
CA SER A 41 -14.76 -21.22 -0.58
C SER A 41 -14.15 -20.44 -1.76
N ALA A 42 -14.99 -20.23 -2.78
CA ALA A 42 -14.66 -19.37 -3.91
C ALA A 42 -14.69 -17.90 -3.48
N ARG A 43 -13.59 -17.17 -3.72
CA ARG A 43 -13.43 -15.75 -3.41
C ARG A 43 -12.33 -15.15 -4.28
N SER A 44 -12.24 -13.83 -4.32
CA SER A 44 -11.11 -13.14 -4.95
C SER A 44 -9.81 -13.40 -4.16
N ALA A 45 -8.67 -13.30 -4.82
CA ALA A 45 -7.37 -13.50 -4.16
C ALA A 45 -7.13 -12.48 -3.03
N ALA A 46 -7.62 -11.25 -3.21
CA ALA A 46 -7.50 -10.19 -2.21
C ALA A 46 -8.50 -10.32 -1.05
N ASP A 47 -9.54 -11.17 -1.14
CA ASP A 47 -10.48 -11.35 -0.02
C ASP A 47 -9.83 -12.17 1.10
N HIS A 48 -9.32 -11.47 2.11
CA HIS A 48 -8.76 -12.07 3.32
C HIS A 48 -9.75 -12.05 4.50
N SER A 49 -11.00 -11.67 4.27
CA SER A 49 -11.96 -11.39 5.34
C SER A 49 -12.38 -12.59 6.18
N TYR A 50 -12.13 -13.81 5.68
CA TYR A 50 -12.38 -15.04 6.42
C TYR A 50 -11.35 -15.30 7.54
N LEU A 51 -10.13 -14.78 7.42
CA LEU A 51 -9.05 -15.00 8.39
C LEU A 51 -9.34 -14.38 9.77
N PRO A 52 -9.72 -13.08 9.89
CA PRO A 52 -10.05 -12.51 11.19
C PRO A 52 -11.33 -13.11 11.75
N LEU A 53 -12.30 -13.50 10.89
CA LEU A 53 -13.49 -14.20 11.33
C LEU A 53 -13.18 -15.60 11.89
N LEU A 54 -12.27 -16.34 11.26
CA LEU A 54 -11.81 -17.65 11.78
C LEU A 54 -11.22 -17.50 13.19
N ILE A 55 -10.37 -16.49 13.38
CA ILE A 55 -9.74 -16.19 14.68
C ILE A 55 -10.79 -15.69 15.69
N ALA A 56 -11.77 -14.91 15.24
CA ALA A 56 -12.87 -14.44 16.07
C ALA A 56 -13.68 -15.59 16.69
N GLU A 57 -13.96 -16.63 15.91
CA GLU A 57 -14.75 -17.76 16.37
C GLU A 57 -13.93 -18.76 17.20
N GLU A 58 -12.67 -19.03 16.82
CA GLU A 58 -11.78 -19.94 17.56
C GLU A 58 -11.44 -19.42 18.97
N PHE A 59 -11.26 -18.09 19.11
CA PHE A 59 -10.79 -17.47 20.36
C PHE A 59 -11.83 -16.57 21.07
N ASP A 60 -13.09 -16.62 20.63
CA ASP A 60 -14.19 -15.75 21.10
C ASP A 60 -13.83 -14.25 21.13
N ARG A 61 -13.29 -13.75 20.02
CA ARG A 61 -12.86 -12.36 19.80
C ARG A 61 -13.88 -11.58 18.96
N PRO A 62 -14.99 -11.07 19.54
CA PRO A 62 -16.06 -10.39 18.79
C PRO A 62 -15.58 -9.16 18.02
N ASP A 63 -14.52 -8.51 18.48
CA ASP A 63 -13.90 -7.32 17.89
C ASP A 63 -13.20 -7.60 16.54
N LEU A 64 -12.93 -8.86 16.22
CA LEU A 64 -12.36 -9.30 14.93
C LEU A 64 -13.43 -9.67 13.89
N ARG A 65 -14.72 -9.60 14.24
CA ARG A 65 -15.82 -9.88 13.31
C ARG A 65 -16.06 -8.69 12.39
N ILE A 66 -15.37 -8.69 11.25
CA ILE A 66 -15.44 -7.62 10.24
C ILE A 66 -16.60 -7.77 9.25
N LYS A 67 -17.23 -8.95 9.17
CA LYS A 67 -18.41 -9.23 8.34
C LYS A 67 -19.29 -10.29 8.99
N SER A 68 -20.52 -10.42 8.51
CA SER A 68 -21.46 -11.45 8.96
C SER A 68 -21.18 -12.78 8.27
N GLY A 69 -20.56 -13.73 8.97
CA GLY A 69 -20.43 -15.10 8.49
C GLY A 69 -19.51 -15.31 7.28
N ASP A 70 -19.05 -16.56 7.12
CA ASP A 70 -18.33 -17.04 5.94
C ASP A 70 -18.40 -18.57 5.91
N PRO A 71 -18.83 -19.21 4.79
CA PRO A 71 -18.87 -20.66 4.69
C PRO A 71 -17.52 -21.34 4.94
N GLU A 72 -16.41 -20.69 4.61
CA GLU A 72 -15.06 -21.26 4.84
C GLU A 72 -14.78 -21.44 6.33
N VAL A 73 -15.27 -20.53 7.19
CA VAL A 73 -15.11 -20.67 8.64
C VAL A 73 -15.88 -21.89 9.15
N LEU A 74 -17.10 -22.14 8.66
CA LEU A 74 -17.86 -23.36 9.00
C LEU A 74 -17.05 -24.63 8.69
N TRP A 75 -16.38 -24.69 7.54
CA TRP A 75 -15.59 -25.86 7.16
C TRP A 75 -14.33 -26.05 8.03
N TRP A 76 -13.76 -24.97 8.56
CA TRP A 76 -12.58 -25.03 9.42
C TRP A 76 -12.89 -25.41 10.87
N ILE A 77 -13.92 -24.81 11.48
CA ILE A 77 -14.22 -24.99 12.91
C ILE A 77 -15.45 -25.88 13.18
N GLY A 78 -16.19 -26.27 12.15
CA GLY A 78 -17.38 -27.13 12.28
C GLY A 78 -18.60 -26.44 12.90
N ALA A 79 -18.58 -25.12 13.04
CA ALA A 79 -19.67 -24.33 13.62
C ALA A 79 -20.05 -23.15 12.72
N THR A 80 -21.34 -22.82 12.69
CA THR A 80 -21.84 -21.64 11.97
C THR A 80 -21.29 -20.38 12.65
N PRO A 81 -20.57 -19.50 11.93
CA PRO A 81 -20.03 -18.29 12.53
C PRO A 81 -21.14 -17.37 13.04
N LYS A 82 -20.87 -16.62 14.11
CA LYS A 82 -21.84 -15.67 14.66
C LYS A 82 -22.11 -14.57 13.62
N THR A 83 -23.34 -14.08 13.58
CA THR A 83 -23.79 -13.09 12.58
C THR A 83 -23.58 -11.64 13.00
N GLN A 84 -23.27 -11.40 14.28
CA GLN A 84 -23.00 -10.07 14.80
C GLN A 84 -21.59 -9.63 14.41
N PHE A 85 -21.48 -8.57 13.61
CA PHE A 85 -20.20 -7.91 13.31
C PHE A 85 -20.04 -6.70 14.21
N ASN A 86 -18.84 -6.49 14.73
CA ASN A 86 -18.53 -5.37 15.62
C ASN A 86 -17.05 -5.00 15.48
N HIS A 87 -16.70 -4.36 14.38
CA HIS A 87 -15.34 -3.92 14.13
C HIS A 87 -15.32 -2.43 13.79
N SER A 88 -14.65 -1.66 14.63
CA SER A 88 -14.29 -0.27 14.34
C SER A 88 -12.85 -0.25 13.88
N ARG A 89 -12.64 0.23 12.66
CA ARG A 89 -11.31 0.38 12.09
C ARG A 89 -10.49 1.37 12.90
N ALA A 90 -9.34 0.93 13.39
CA ALA A 90 -8.39 1.77 14.08
C ALA A 90 -7.18 2.07 13.18
N SER A 91 -6.55 3.21 13.43
CA SER A 91 -5.22 3.47 12.87
C SER A 91 -4.18 2.75 13.72
N ALA A 92 -3.25 2.05 13.08
CA ALA A 92 -2.34 1.15 13.76
C ALA A 92 -1.00 1.02 13.02
N ALA A 93 0.02 0.53 13.73
CA ALA A 93 1.35 0.27 13.19
C ALA A 93 1.78 -1.15 13.53
N TYR A 94 2.26 -1.89 12.54
CA TYR A 94 2.56 -3.32 12.64
C TYR A 94 3.97 -3.67 12.16
N GLY A 95 4.40 -4.91 12.43
CA GLY A 95 5.66 -5.46 11.92
C GLY A 95 6.89 -4.65 12.37
N ASN A 96 6.94 -4.25 13.65
CA ASN A 96 7.94 -3.31 14.16
C ASN A 96 7.94 -1.96 13.40
N LYS A 97 6.75 -1.45 13.08
CA LYS A 97 6.54 -0.18 12.35
C LYS A 97 7.01 -0.24 10.89
N SER A 98 6.86 -1.41 10.27
CA SER A 98 7.07 -1.64 8.84
C SER A 98 5.80 -1.36 8.02
N PHE A 99 4.64 -1.35 8.67
CA PHE A 99 3.35 -1.10 8.02
C PHE A 99 2.51 -0.20 8.88
N PHE A 100 1.85 0.78 8.26
CA PHE A 100 0.96 1.71 8.94
C PHE A 100 -0.40 1.70 8.25
N ILE A 101 -1.45 1.65 9.05
CA ILE A 101 -2.84 1.76 8.62
C ILE A 101 -3.36 3.06 9.21
N LEU A 102 -3.80 3.97 8.35
CA LEU A 102 -4.47 5.20 8.73
C LEU A 102 -5.96 4.98 8.45
N GLY A 103 -6.71 4.62 9.48
CA GLY A 103 -8.09 4.17 9.39
C GLY A 103 -9.11 5.25 9.72
N ALA A 104 -10.15 5.35 8.91
CA ALA A 104 -11.36 6.11 9.18
C ALA A 104 -12.60 5.24 8.87
N GLN A 105 -13.79 5.78 9.14
CA GLN A 105 -15.04 5.05 8.95
C GLN A 105 -15.30 4.69 7.48
N ARG A 106 -14.98 5.59 6.55
CA ARG A 106 -15.26 5.45 5.10
C ARG A 106 -14.00 5.47 4.25
N SER A 107 -12.82 5.45 4.85
CA SER A 107 -11.56 5.51 4.12
C SER A 107 -10.44 4.85 4.91
N CYS A 108 -9.42 4.37 4.21
CA CYS A 108 -8.20 3.87 4.81
C CYS A 108 -7.01 4.09 3.88
N VAL A 109 -5.87 4.40 4.50
CA VAL A 109 -4.57 4.46 3.82
C VAL A 109 -3.70 3.37 4.37
N TYR A 110 -3.13 2.55 3.51
CA TYR A 110 -2.11 1.59 3.90
C TYR A 110 -0.76 2.09 3.41
N VAL A 111 0.23 2.20 4.30
CA VAL A 111 1.57 2.72 4.00
C VAL A 111 2.62 1.64 4.24
N SER A 112 3.46 1.39 3.24
CA SER A 112 4.64 0.52 3.36
C SER A 112 5.83 1.32 3.87
N ALA A 113 6.45 0.81 4.93
CA ALA A 113 7.70 1.27 5.51
C ALA A 113 8.64 0.09 5.77
N ALA A 114 8.42 -1.04 5.08
CA ALA A 114 9.15 -2.27 5.31
C ALA A 114 10.57 -2.20 4.74
N SER A 115 11.54 -2.70 5.50
CA SER A 115 12.87 -2.98 4.95
C SER A 115 12.83 -4.22 4.06
N VAL A 116 13.84 -4.37 3.21
CA VAL A 116 13.94 -5.56 2.37
C VAL A 116 14.18 -6.79 3.26
N GLY A 117 13.27 -7.77 3.14
CA GLY A 117 13.24 -8.95 3.99
C GLY A 117 14.49 -9.80 3.89
N MET A 118 14.72 -10.63 4.92
CA MET A 118 15.83 -11.60 4.95
C MET A 118 17.22 -10.99 4.70
N ARG A 119 17.48 -9.76 5.19
CA ARG A 119 18.80 -9.09 5.11
C ARG A 119 19.37 -9.01 3.69
N GLY A 120 18.54 -8.64 2.72
CA GLY A 120 18.97 -8.45 1.33
C GLY A 120 18.88 -9.70 0.44
N PHE A 121 18.31 -10.81 0.95
CA PHE A 121 17.74 -11.79 0.04
C PHE A 121 16.45 -11.25 -0.58
N GLY A 122 15.70 -10.37 0.05
CA GLY A 122 14.54 -9.74 -0.57
C GLY A 122 13.34 -10.65 -0.70
N SER A 123 13.48 -11.89 -1.19
CA SER A 123 12.39 -12.86 -1.33
C SER A 123 11.14 -12.24 -1.98
N HIS A 124 10.19 -11.83 -1.14
CA HIS A 124 8.90 -11.26 -1.50
C HIS A 124 8.84 -9.71 -1.46
N SER A 125 9.96 -9.05 -1.19
CA SER A 125 10.07 -7.59 -1.10
C SER A 125 10.06 -6.95 -2.47
N HIS A 126 9.35 -5.83 -2.55
CA HIS A 126 9.35 -4.90 -3.67
C HIS A 126 10.05 -3.59 -3.29
N ASN A 127 10.30 -2.73 -4.28
CA ASN A 127 10.82 -1.38 -4.04
C ASN A 127 9.71 -0.39 -3.68
N ASP A 128 8.87 -0.78 -2.72
CA ASP A 128 7.65 -0.08 -2.31
C ASP A 128 7.84 0.82 -1.07
N VAL A 129 9.08 1.08 -0.65
CA VAL A 129 9.34 1.86 0.57
C VAL A 129 8.73 3.27 0.44
N LEU A 130 7.91 3.65 1.43
CA LEU A 130 7.09 4.85 1.49
C LEU A 130 5.92 4.89 0.47
N SER A 131 5.67 3.80 -0.25
CA SER A 131 4.46 3.62 -1.06
C SER A 131 3.23 3.53 -0.17
N PHE A 132 2.08 3.77 -0.78
CA PHE A 132 0.80 3.68 -0.12
C PHE A 132 -0.32 3.30 -1.08
N GLU A 133 -1.41 2.82 -0.51
CA GLU A 133 -2.70 2.72 -1.19
C GLU A 133 -3.71 3.64 -0.51
N TYR A 134 -4.64 4.20 -1.26
CA TYR A 134 -5.73 5.02 -0.74
C TYR A 134 -7.07 4.44 -1.21
N TRP A 135 -7.87 3.99 -0.25
CA TRP A 135 -9.22 3.50 -0.44
C TRP A 135 -10.20 4.43 0.27
N ALA A 136 -11.30 4.78 -0.39
CA ALA A 136 -12.36 5.57 0.22
C ALA A 136 -13.70 5.37 -0.49
N ASN A 137 -14.78 5.43 0.28
CA ASN A 137 -16.17 5.37 -0.18
C ASN A 137 -16.50 4.17 -1.09
N GLY A 138 -15.89 3.00 -0.87
CA GLY A 138 -16.20 1.80 -1.67
C GLY A 138 -15.16 1.49 -2.75
N TYR A 139 -14.22 2.40 -3.02
CA TYR A 139 -13.29 2.28 -4.14
C TYR A 139 -11.83 2.47 -3.73
N ALA A 140 -10.94 1.70 -4.36
CA ALA A 140 -9.51 1.97 -4.33
C ALA A 140 -9.19 3.02 -5.40
N TRP A 141 -8.69 4.19 -5.00
CA TRP A 141 -8.38 5.27 -5.94
C TRP A 141 -6.92 5.23 -6.36
N LEU A 142 -6.02 4.97 -5.40
CA LEU A 142 -4.60 4.74 -5.61
C LEU A 142 -4.26 3.34 -5.12
N ILE A 143 -3.67 2.52 -5.98
CA ILE A 143 -3.44 1.09 -5.74
C ILE A 143 -1.96 0.74 -5.81
N ASP A 144 -1.59 -0.39 -5.20
CA ASP A 144 -0.40 -1.12 -5.58
C ASP A 144 -0.72 -2.00 -6.81
N PRO A 145 0.17 -2.09 -7.81
CA PRO A 145 -0.08 -2.92 -8.99
C PRO A 145 -0.07 -4.42 -8.68
N GLY A 146 0.42 -4.85 -7.53
CA GLY A 146 0.50 -6.26 -7.13
C GLY A 146 1.68 -6.99 -7.76
N THR A 147 1.59 -8.31 -7.89
CA THR A 147 2.77 -9.15 -8.19
C THR A 147 2.86 -9.65 -9.62
N TYR A 148 1.71 -9.96 -10.22
CA TYR A 148 1.54 -10.65 -11.50
C TYR A 148 2.17 -12.03 -11.60
N VAL A 149 3.50 -12.14 -11.56
CA VAL A 149 4.21 -13.35 -11.94
C VAL A 149 5.53 -13.50 -11.17
N TYR A 150 5.94 -14.75 -11.00
CA TYR A 150 7.26 -15.08 -10.47
C TYR A 150 8.31 -15.29 -11.57
N THR A 151 8.50 -16.52 -12.02
CA THR A 151 9.67 -16.88 -12.84
C THR A 151 9.38 -16.96 -14.33
N ALA A 152 8.10 -17.04 -14.72
CA ALA A 152 7.70 -17.26 -16.10
C ALA A 152 7.94 -16.05 -17.03
N ASP A 153 7.94 -14.84 -16.47
CA ASP A 153 8.23 -13.59 -17.19
C ASP A 153 9.12 -12.68 -16.31
N PRO A 154 10.46 -12.85 -16.38
CA PRO A 154 11.41 -12.09 -15.60
C PRO A 154 11.32 -10.56 -15.79
N PRO A 155 11.18 -10.01 -17.02
CA PRO A 155 10.92 -8.58 -17.22
C PRO A 155 9.68 -8.09 -16.48
N ALA A 156 8.55 -8.80 -16.56
CA ALA A 156 7.34 -8.39 -15.88
C ALA A 156 7.52 -8.46 -14.35
N ARG A 157 8.10 -9.52 -13.79
CA ARG A 157 8.40 -9.56 -12.34
C ARG A 157 9.26 -8.37 -11.90
N ASN A 158 10.29 -8.04 -12.66
CA ASN A 158 11.16 -6.91 -12.33
C ASN A 158 10.43 -5.57 -12.41
N TYR A 159 9.51 -5.41 -13.36
CA TYR A 159 8.66 -4.23 -13.43
C TYR A 159 7.78 -4.13 -12.17
N PHE A 160 7.00 -5.15 -11.84
CA PHE A 160 6.05 -5.10 -10.71
C PHE A 160 6.72 -4.83 -9.35
N ARG A 161 7.99 -5.23 -9.18
CA ARG A 161 8.77 -4.98 -7.94
C ARG A 161 9.67 -3.75 -7.96
N SER A 162 9.62 -2.94 -9.02
CA SER A 162 10.46 -1.74 -9.21
C SER A 162 9.87 -0.51 -8.53
N THR A 163 10.69 0.51 -8.25
CA THR A 163 10.23 1.76 -7.62
C THR A 163 9.13 2.46 -8.45
N GLU A 164 9.20 2.42 -9.78
CA GLU A 164 8.20 3.08 -10.65
C GLU A 164 6.81 2.43 -10.59
N SER A 165 6.73 1.19 -10.12
CA SER A 165 5.47 0.47 -9.96
C SER A 165 4.69 0.88 -8.71
N HIS A 166 5.27 1.68 -7.81
CA HIS A 166 4.63 2.00 -6.53
C HIS A 166 4.38 3.49 -6.38
N ASN A 167 3.39 3.87 -5.55
CA ASN A 167 3.03 5.27 -5.27
C ASN A 167 4.09 5.97 -4.41
N THR A 168 5.32 6.12 -4.92
CA THR A 168 6.48 6.71 -4.24
C THR A 168 7.28 7.59 -5.20
N VAL A 169 8.50 7.99 -4.83
CA VAL A 169 9.37 8.84 -5.65
C VAL A 169 10.62 8.08 -6.10
N ARG A 170 10.90 8.14 -7.41
CA ARG A 170 12.17 7.70 -8.00
C ARG A 170 13.12 8.89 -8.18
N VAL A 171 14.40 8.68 -7.89
CA VAL A 171 15.46 9.68 -8.03
C VAL A 171 16.47 9.22 -9.07
N ASP A 172 16.78 10.06 -10.04
CA ASP A 172 17.76 9.86 -11.12
C ASP A 172 17.57 8.55 -11.92
N GLY A 173 16.32 8.09 -12.05
CA GLY A 173 15.98 6.82 -12.71
C GLY A 173 16.51 5.59 -11.96
N GLN A 174 16.82 5.71 -10.66
CA GLN A 174 17.44 4.65 -9.87
C GLN A 174 16.44 3.98 -8.93
N GLU A 175 16.55 2.67 -8.78
CA GLU A 175 15.78 1.91 -7.78
C GLU A 175 16.10 2.34 -6.35
N ILE A 176 15.11 2.35 -5.45
CA ILE A 176 15.36 2.55 -4.01
C ILE A 176 16.37 1.52 -3.50
N ASN A 177 16.10 0.24 -3.75
CA ASN A 177 17.03 -0.86 -3.54
C ASN A 177 17.39 -1.51 -4.88
N PRO A 178 18.66 -1.42 -5.33
CA PRO A 178 19.12 -2.15 -6.51
C PRO A 178 18.80 -3.65 -6.46
N PHE A 179 18.48 -4.20 -7.61
CA PHE A 179 18.32 -5.63 -7.80
C PHE A 179 18.87 -6.08 -9.15
N SER A 180 19.19 -7.38 -9.25
CA SER A 180 19.61 -7.98 -10.51
C SER A 180 18.39 -8.34 -11.36
N PRO A 181 18.41 -8.10 -12.68
CA PRO A 181 17.31 -8.47 -13.56
C PRO A 181 17.12 -10.00 -13.69
N THR A 182 18.12 -10.81 -13.33
CA THR A 182 18.06 -12.28 -13.46
C THR A 182 17.89 -13.00 -12.12
N ARG A 183 18.19 -12.34 -11.00
CA ARG A 183 17.96 -12.90 -9.65
C ARG A 183 16.65 -12.38 -9.08
N LEU A 184 15.56 -13.01 -9.51
CA LEU A 184 14.19 -12.51 -9.34
C LEU A 184 13.66 -12.49 -7.90
N PHE A 185 14.36 -13.14 -6.99
CA PHE A 185 14.08 -13.13 -5.55
C PHE A 185 15.28 -12.60 -4.80
N GLN A 186 16.06 -11.69 -5.40
CA GLN A 186 17.13 -10.93 -4.74
C GLN A 186 16.89 -9.44 -4.91
N MET A 187 17.02 -8.72 -3.81
CA MET A 187 16.95 -7.27 -3.76
C MET A 187 17.91 -6.81 -2.65
N SER A 188 18.74 -5.83 -2.95
CA SER A 188 19.63 -5.24 -1.93
C SER A 188 18.80 -4.65 -0.77
N ASP A 189 19.42 -4.46 0.38
CA ASP A 189 18.76 -3.86 1.54
C ASP A 189 19.47 -2.54 1.89
N CYS A 190 19.38 -1.58 0.97
CA CYS A 190 20.04 -0.28 1.05
C CYS A 190 19.19 0.78 1.78
N ALA A 191 17.87 0.70 1.66
CA ALA A 191 16.96 1.61 2.33
C ALA A 191 16.92 1.32 3.84
N ARG A 192 17.36 2.29 4.63
CA ARG A 192 17.11 2.31 6.07
C ARG A 192 15.96 3.26 6.32
N VAL A 193 14.88 2.75 6.89
CA VAL A 193 13.71 3.53 7.25
C VAL A 193 13.89 4.11 8.63
N LYS A 194 13.57 5.39 8.80
CA LYS A 194 13.53 6.07 10.08
C LYS A 194 12.15 6.69 10.28
N LEU A 195 11.52 6.32 11.38
CA LEU A 195 10.28 6.95 11.85
C LEU A 195 10.63 8.17 12.70
N HIS A 196 10.18 9.35 12.28
CA HIS A 196 10.28 10.57 13.08
C HIS A 196 9.08 10.72 14.01
N GLN A 197 7.87 10.50 13.50
CA GLN A 197 6.65 10.65 14.28
C GLN A 197 5.52 9.78 13.75
N TRP A 198 4.75 9.21 14.68
CA TRP A 198 3.46 8.58 14.41
C TRP A 198 2.48 9.03 15.48
N THR A 199 1.34 9.58 15.07
CA THR A 199 0.28 10.03 15.97
C THR A 199 -1.06 9.74 15.34
N SER A 200 -1.97 9.16 16.13
CA SER A 200 -3.36 8.89 15.72
C SER A 200 -4.31 9.46 16.76
N THR A 201 -5.31 10.20 16.30
CA THR A 201 -6.42 10.74 17.08
C THR A 201 -7.74 10.30 16.44
N PRO A 202 -8.89 10.50 17.11
CA PRO A 202 -10.20 10.26 16.48
C PRO A 202 -10.42 11.10 15.20
N GLU A 203 -9.77 12.26 15.10
CA GLU A 203 -9.94 13.22 14.01
C GLU A 203 -8.95 13.08 12.86
N SER A 204 -7.71 12.72 13.18
CA SER A 204 -6.61 12.73 12.23
C SER A 204 -5.48 11.78 12.58
N ASP A 205 -4.73 11.40 11.54
CA ASP A 205 -3.46 10.71 11.67
C ASP A 205 -2.32 11.55 11.10
N TYR A 206 -1.15 11.44 11.72
CA TYR A 206 0.11 12.02 11.25
C TYR A 206 1.21 10.96 11.25
N LEU A 207 1.82 10.75 10.09
CA LEU A 207 2.95 9.84 9.91
C LEU A 207 4.10 10.56 9.22
N ASP A 208 5.29 10.50 9.81
CA ASP A 208 6.49 11.16 9.33
C ASP A 208 7.65 10.17 9.27
N ILE A 209 7.99 9.75 8.06
CA ILE A 209 8.93 8.67 7.78
C ILE A 209 9.89 9.05 6.67
N GLU A 210 11.14 8.62 6.77
CA GLU A 210 12.15 8.78 5.73
C GLU A 210 12.84 7.47 5.41
N HIS A 211 13.46 7.41 4.22
CA HIS A 211 14.38 6.34 3.87
C HIS A 211 15.68 6.86 3.26
N SER A 212 16.77 6.14 3.51
CA SER A 212 18.11 6.46 3.02
C SER A 212 18.50 5.73 1.72
N GLY A 213 17.54 5.21 0.95
CA GLY A 213 17.85 4.31 -0.19
C GLY A 213 18.72 4.97 -1.27
N TYR A 214 18.58 6.27 -1.46
CA TYR A 214 19.34 7.05 -2.46
C TYR A 214 20.65 7.64 -1.93
N THR A 215 21.05 7.36 -0.67
CA THR A 215 22.35 7.84 -0.18
C THR A 215 23.54 7.13 -0.82
N ARG A 216 23.28 6.01 -1.50
CA ARG A 216 24.24 5.26 -2.33
C ARG A 216 24.58 5.93 -3.66
N LEU A 217 23.80 6.93 -4.10
CA LEU A 217 24.03 7.64 -5.35
C LEU A 217 25.30 8.50 -5.24
N SER A 218 25.89 8.86 -6.39
CA SER A 218 27.07 9.73 -6.42
C SER A 218 26.80 11.10 -5.80
N SER A 219 25.57 11.60 -5.93
CA SER A 219 25.05 12.72 -5.15
C SER A 219 23.97 12.18 -4.20
N PRO A 220 24.29 11.96 -2.91
CA PRO A 220 23.38 11.33 -1.96
C PRO A 220 22.08 12.11 -1.73
N VAL A 221 20.96 11.38 -1.67
CA VAL A 221 19.64 11.93 -1.32
C VAL A 221 18.98 11.09 -0.23
N ILE A 222 18.36 11.76 0.75
CA ILE A 222 17.39 11.18 1.70
C ILE A 222 16.00 11.63 1.25
N HIS A 223 15.05 10.70 1.21
CA HIS A 223 13.65 10.99 0.88
C HIS A 223 12.80 10.83 2.14
N ARG A 224 12.11 11.90 2.51
CA ARG A 224 11.21 11.97 3.67
C ARG A 224 9.80 12.29 3.22
N ARG A 225 8.85 11.45 3.61
CA ARG A 225 7.43 11.57 3.31
C ARG A 225 6.63 11.76 4.59
N ARG A 226 5.74 12.75 4.57
CA ARG A 226 4.77 13.01 5.63
C ARG A 226 3.36 12.77 5.11
N PHE A 227 2.57 12.05 5.89
CA PHE A 227 1.15 11.82 5.65
C PHE A 227 0.35 12.53 6.75
N GLU A 228 -0.58 13.37 6.32
CA GLU A 228 -1.58 14.01 7.16
C GLU A 228 -2.96 13.56 6.68
N PHE A 229 -3.64 12.76 7.47
CA PHE A 229 -4.94 12.20 7.11
C PHE A 229 -6.05 12.78 7.99
N ASP A 230 -6.91 13.60 7.39
CA ASP A 230 -8.13 14.13 8.03
C ASP A 230 -9.27 13.12 7.84
N LYS A 231 -9.59 12.40 8.92
CA LYS A 231 -10.58 11.31 8.93
C LYS A 231 -12.00 11.82 8.69
N ARG A 232 -12.28 13.09 9.02
CA ARG A 232 -13.60 13.71 8.85
C ARG A 232 -13.87 14.10 7.40
N LYS A 233 -12.81 14.46 6.67
CA LYS A 233 -12.89 14.88 5.26
C LYS A 233 -12.47 13.79 4.27
N ASN A 234 -12.09 12.61 4.76
CA ASN A 234 -11.40 11.58 3.97
C ASN A 234 -10.22 12.18 3.17
N LEU A 235 -9.55 13.20 3.70
CA LEU A 235 -8.53 13.95 2.97
C LEU A 235 -7.15 13.46 3.40
N LEU A 236 -6.40 12.93 2.44
CA LEU A 236 -4.99 12.63 2.63
C LEU A 236 -4.16 13.74 1.98
N THR A 237 -3.31 14.38 2.77
CA THR A 237 -2.25 15.27 2.30
C THR A 237 -0.93 14.54 2.46
N VAL A 238 -0.14 14.49 1.39
CA VAL A 238 1.19 13.88 1.39
C VAL A 238 2.21 14.93 0.99
N ARG A 239 3.29 15.02 1.77
CA ARG A 239 4.38 15.97 1.56
C ARG A 239 5.71 15.23 1.50
N ASP A 240 6.34 15.29 0.34
CA ASP A 240 7.66 14.76 0.05
C ASP A 240 8.70 15.87 0.11
N THR A 241 9.75 15.62 0.88
CA THR A 241 10.91 16.49 1.01
C THR A 241 12.17 15.66 0.83
N PHE A 242 13.21 16.30 0.28
CA PHE A 242 14.47 15.64 0.02
C PHE A 242 15.60 16.35 0.76
N GLU A 243 16.61 15.60 1.20
CA GLU A 243 17.83 16.16 1.76
C GLU A 243 19.02 15.65 0.95
N GLY A 244 19.83 16.56 0.44
CA GLY A 244 20.94 16.24 -0.46
C GLY A 244 21.54 17.50 -1.08
N ASN A 245 22.44 17.32 -2.05
CA ASN A 245 23.09 18.41 -2.77
C ASN A 245 22.99 18.21 -4.29
N GLY A 246 23.29 19.26 -5.05
CA GLY A 246 23.32 19.17 -6.53
C GLY A 246 21.94 19.09 -7.18
N PRO A 247 21.88 19.05 -8.52
CA PRO A 247 20.65 18.83 -9.27
C PRO A 247 20.32 17.35 -9.35
N HIS A 248 19.02 17.03 -9.30
CA HIS A 248 18.46 15.68 -9.40
C HIS A 248 17.22 15.67 -10.28
N PHE A 249 16.91 14.49 -10.81
CA PHE A 249 15.68 14.20 -11.52
C PHE A 249 14.76 13.38 -10.60
N PHE A 250 13.56 13.90 -10.34
CA PHE A 250 12.57 13.29 -9.45
C PHE A 250 11.33 12.86 -10.24
N GLU A 251 10.81 11.69 -9.93
CA GLU A 251 9.61 11.13 -10.57
C GLU A 251 8.63 10.66 -9.50
N TRP A 252 7.46 11.29 -9.42
CA TRP A 252 6.34 10.82 -8.59
C TRP A 252 5.42 9.94 -9.43
N PHE A 253 5.00 8.82 -8.86
CA PHE A 253 4.07 7.89 -9.49
C PHE A 253 2.73 7.85 -8.74
N PHE A 254 1.64 7.87 -9.49
CA PHE A 254 0.28 7.69 -8.98
C PHE A 254 -0.44 6.66 -9.85
N HIS A 255 -0.68 5.48 -9.29
CA HIS A 255 -1.30 4.35 -9.96
C HIS A 255 -2.80 4.33 -9.66
N LEU A 256 -3.61 4.68 -10.66
CA LEU A 256 -5.07 4.64 -10.54
C LEU A 256 -5.57 3.20 -10.68
N ALA A 257 -6.61 2.84 -9.94
CA ALA A 257 -7.26 1.54 -10.15
C ALA A 257 -7.89 1.43 -11.56
N PRO A 258 -7.97 0.22 -12.16
CA PRO A 258 -8.48 0.03 -13.52
C PRO A 258 -9.86 0.62 -13.81
N GLU A 259 -10.76 0.60 -12.81
CA GLU A 259 -12.11 1.13 -12.90
C GLU A 259 -12.19 2.66 -12.81
N VAL A 260 -11.12 3.32 -12.34
CA VAL A 260 -11.09 4.76 -12.13
C VAL A 260 -10.94 5.48 -13.46
N ARG A 261 -11.95 6.28 -13.79
CA ARG A 261 -11.91 7.24 -14.88
C ARG A 261 -11.49 8.59 -14.33
N PHE A 262 -10.95 9.47 -15.17
CA PHE A 262 -10.56 10.80 -14.73
C PHE A 262 -10.81 11.86 -15.78
N GLN A 263 -11.01 13.09 -15.30
CA GLN A 263 -10.89 14.31 -16.07
C GLN A 263 -9.76 15.14 -15.50
N ARG A 264 -8.86 15.60 -16.37
CA ARG A 264 -7.70 16.40 -15.98
C ARG A 264 -7.96 17.88 -16.27
N ASN A 265 -7.69 18.73 -15.29
CA ASN A 265 -7.60 20.18 -15.44
C ASN A 265 -6.27 20.64 -14.82
N ASP A 266 -5.29 20.96 -15.66
CA ASP A 266 -3.91 21.28 -15.27
C ASP A 266 -3.27 20.20 -14.38
N SER A 267 -3.17 20.47 -13.08
CA SER A 267 -2.59 19.60 -12.04
C SER A 267 -3.64 18.91 -11.17
N LYS A 268 -4.92 19.05 -11.52
CA LYS A 268 -6.04 18.47 -10.78
C LYS A 268 -6.69 17.37 -11.59
N PHE A 269 -6.93 16.24 -10.94
CA PHE A 269 -7.55 15.06 -11.49
C PHE A 269 -8.84 14.80 -10.74
N THR A 270 -9.95 15.05 -11.42
CA THR A 270 -11.27 14.64 -10.94
C THR A 270 -11.45 13.18 -11.32
N LEU A 271 -11.39 12.30 -10.33
CA LEU A 271 -11.50 10.85 -10.45
C LEU A 271 -12.96 10.41 -10.25
N GLN A 272 -13.39 9.39 -10.99
CA GLN A 272 -14.72 8.79 -10.89
C GLN A 272 -14.62 7.27 -10.89
N ALA A 273 -15.32 6.62 -9.96
CA ALA A 273 -15.53 5.18 -9.94
C ALA A 273 -16.98 4.90 -9.50
N GLY A 274 -17.78 4.27 -10.36
CA GLY A 274 -19.23 4.21 -10.17
C GLY A 274 -19.84 5.61 -10.02
N ASP A 275 -20.60 5.80 -8.94
CA ASP A 275 -21.25 7.07 -8.58
C ASP A 275 -20.39 7.94 -7.64
N GLU A 276 -19.23 7.46 -7.21
CA GLU A 276 -18.35 8.16 -6.28
C GLU A 276 -17.31 8.99 -7.02
N MET A 277 -16.85 10.05 -6.36
CA MET A 277 -15.87 11.00 -6.92
C MET A 277 -14.75 11.25 -5.94
N ALA A 278 -13.53 11.40 -6.47
CA ALA A 278 -12.39 11.89 -5.71
C ALA A 278 -11.65 13.00 -6.48
N LEU A 279 -10.94 13.85 -5.74
CA LEU A 279 -10.07 14.87 -6.31
C LEU A 279 -8.63 14.57 -5.89
N LEU A 280 -7.76 14.30 -6.87
CA LEU A 280 -6.32 14.25 -6.71
C LEU A 280 -5.71 15.56 -7.22
N ASP A 281 -5.10 16.35 -6.35
CA ASP A 281 -4.39 17.59 -6.69
C ASP A 281 -2.90 17.42 -6.46
N ILE A 282 -2.13 17.49 -7.53
CA ILE A 282 -0.67 17.34 -7.55
C ILE A 282 0.06 18.67 -7.89
N GLY A 283 -0.65 19.79 -7.80
CA GLY A 283 -0.16 21.10 -8.26
C GLY A 283 1.12 21.57 -7.60
N SER A 284 1.31 21.30 -6.31
CA SER A 284 2.49 21.79 -5.58
C SER A 284 3.79 21.07 -5.96
N ILE A 285 3.75 19.95 -6.69
CA ILE A 285 4.94 19.26 -7.21
C ILE A 285 5.62 20.08 -8.33
N ASN A 286 4.87 20.92 -9.06
CA ASN A 286 5.38 21.82 -10.11
C ASN A 286 6.26 21.13 -11.17
N GLY A 287 5.83 19.98 -11.68
CA GLY A 287 6.56 19.19 -12.68
C GLY A 287 5.83 18.98 -14.00
N ASN A 288 6.53 18.34 -14.94
CA ASN A 288 5.93 17.84 -16.17
C ASN A 288 5.07 16.61 -15.87
N ILE A 289 3.76 16.71 -16.11
CA ILE A 289 2.79 15.65 -15.81
C ILE A 289 2.53 14.81 -17.08
N GLN A 290 2.89 13.53 -17.02
CA GLN A 290 2.67 12.55 -18.07
C GLN A 290 1.59 11.54 -17.67
N LEU A 291 0.83 11.09 -18.66
CA LEU A 291 -0.12 9.99 -18.54
C LEU A 291 0.46 8.80 -19.30
N GLN A 292 0.60 7.68 -18.59
CA GLN A 292 1.19 6.46 -19.12
C GLN A 292 0.24 5.28 -18.91
N PRO A 293 0.30 4.25 -19.77
CA PRO A 293 -0.35 2.97 -19.50
C PRO A 293 0.19 2.37 -18.19
N GLY A 294 -0.68 2.17 -17.20
CA GLY A 294 -0.35 1.47 -15.96
C GLY A 294 -0.69 -0.02 -16.04
N LEU A 295 -0.20 -0.83 -15.10
CA LEU A 295 -0.56 -2.24 -15.00
C LEU A 295 -1.11 -2.55 -13.62
N TYR A 296 -2.05 -3.48 -13.56
CA TYR A 296 -2.60 -4.01 -12.31
C TYR A 296 -2.75 -5.52 -12.39
N SER A 297 -2.38 -6.21 -11.32
CA SER A 297 -2.51 -7.65 -11.16
C SER A 297 -3.41 -7.94 -9.96
N PRO A 298 -4.71 -8.22 -10.17
CA PRO A 298 -5.61 -8.57 -9.07
C PRO A 298 -5.34 -9.96 -8.46
N SER A 299 -4.58 -10.79 -9.16
CA SER A 299 -4.24 -12.15 -8.74
C SER A 299 -3.08 -12.70 -9.57
N TYR A 300 -2.38 -13.70 -9.03
CA TYR A 300 -1.27 -14.35 -9.73
C TYR A 300 -1.65 -14.83 -11.14
N GLY A 301 -0.84 -14.47 -12.13
CA GLY A 301 -1.03 -14.79 -13.54
C GLY A 301 -2.03 -13.90 -14.28
N VAL A 302 -2.71 -12.96 -13.60
CA VAL A 302 -3.68 -12.06 -14.20
C VAL A 302 -3.10 -10.66 -14.29
N ARG A 303 -3.23 -10.03 -15.46
CA ARG A 303 -2.81 -8.64 -15.68
C ARG A 303 -3.90 -7.86 -16.39
N GLN A 304 -4.12 -6.65 -15.93
CA GLN A 304 -5.11 -5.71 -16.43
C GLN A 304 -4.45 -4.35 -16.70
N GLN A 305 -5.04 -3.60 -17.61
CA GLN A 305 -4.60 -2.25 -17.92
C GLN A 305 -5.13 -1.29 -16.86
N SER A 306 -4.29 -0.37 -16.40
CA SER A 306 -4.67 0.74 -15.54
C SER A 306 -4.09 2.07 -16.07
N THR A 307 -4.20 3.15 -15.30
CA THR A 307 -3.60 4.45 -15.64
C THR A 307 -2.51 4.79 -14.63
N LEU A 308 -1.36 5.22 -15.14
CA LEU A 308 -0.28 5.77 -14.35
C LEU A 308 -0.13 7.26 -14.65
N ILE A 309 -0.19 8.09 -13.61
CA ILE A 309 0.18 9.51 -13.68
C ILE A 309 1.61 9.64 -13.17
N VAL A 310 2.50 10.23 -13.97
CA VAL A 310 3.89 10.48 -13.60
C VAL A 310 4.15 11.98 -13.57
N VAL A 311 4.73 12.50 -12.48
CA VAL A 311 5.19 13.89 -12.41
C VAL A 311 6.71 13.92 -12.38
N GLN A 312 7.30 14.57 -13.38
CA GLN A 312 8.75 14.64 -13.53
C GLN A 312 9.26 16.05 -13.23
N VAL A 313 10.26 16.15 -12.35
CA VAL A 313 10.84 17.43 -11.92
C VAL A 313 12.36 17.36 -11.99
N GLN A 314 12.99 18.33 -12.63
CA GLN A 314 14.41 18.60 -12.46
C GLN A 314 14.57 19.67 -11.37
N GLY A 315 15.27 19.36 -10.28
CA GLY A 315 15.36 20.27 -9.15
C GLY A 315 16.55 19.99 -8.24
N SER A 316 16.78 20.87 -7.27
CA SER A 316 17.70 20.59 -6.16
C SER A 316 16.97 19.85 -5.04
N PRO A 317 17.63 19.11 -4.14
CA PRO A 317 17.00 18.43 -3.02
C PRO A 317 16.21 19.33 -2.06
N LYS A 318 16.38 20.66 -2.10
CA LYS A 318 15.46 21.60 -1.42
C LYS A 318 14.05 21.63 -2.03
N LEU A 319 13.80 20.88 -3.10
CA LEU A 319 12.50 20.66 -3.70
C LEU A 319 11.55 20.02 -2.69
N GLU A 320 10.30 20.43 -2.78
CA GLU A 320 9.21 19.86 -2.03
C GLU A 320 8.07 19.53 -2.99
N GLY A 321 7.52 18.33 -2.87
CA GLY A 321 6.32 17.92 -3.58
C GLY A 321 5.19 17.69 -2.59
N THR A 322 4.13 18.47 -2.68
CA THR A 322 2.89 18.21 -1.92
C THR A 322 1.77 17.83 -2.87
N PHE A 323 1.00 16.82 -2.50
CA PHE A 323 -0.24 16.46 -3.18
C PHE A 323 -1.33 16.10 -2.19
N THR A 324 -2.57 16.15 -2.65
CA THR A 324 -3.75 15.77 -1.85
C THR A 324 -4.67 14.85 -2.62
N ILE A 325 -5.31 13.93 -1.92
CA ILE A 325 -6.43 13.15 -2.44
C ILE A 325 -7.59 13.15 -1.43
N SER A 326 -8.80 13.42 -1.91
CA SER A 326 -10.01 13.38 -1.10
C SER A 326 -11.17 12.81 -1.90
N ALA A 327 -11.80 11.76 -1.37
CA ALA A 327 -13.08 11.24 -1.83
C ALA A 327 -14.22 11.89 -1.05
N ARG A 328 -15.23 12.39 -1.76
CA ARG A 328 -16.38 13.10 -1.16
C ARG A 328 -17.60 12.21 -1.13
#